data_AF-A0A8B8AG48-F1
#
_entry.id   AF-A0A8B8AG48-F1
#
_cell.length_a   1.000
_cell.length_b   1.000
_cell.length_c   1.000
_cell.angle_alpha   90.00
_cell.angle_beta   90.00
_cell.angle_gamma   90.00
#
_symmetry.space_group_name_H-M   'P 1'
#
loop_
_entity.id
_entity.type
_entity.pdbx_description
1 polymer ?
#
loop_
_entity_poly.entity_id
_entity_poly.type
_entity_poly.pdbx_seq_one_letter_code
_entity_poly.pdbx_strand_id
1 'polypeptide(L)'
;MISCRMEQTTRITSRVLVCPKTQEEVKHASNRLGCGNDQYGNNQYMCLPNVEKTSLVEFCHDGIMGIQEEGKCLEVNASDGTITAQSCKDFLSGCPQQPFFNNDFYKYPACLDINPRDNCYTFHPSCSHEDKNWDDESDNLLTVLVPAVSVALVLVLVLGGFFFVWRKRLRKRSSYCSPEEPSHLSPENTRLLKETKTNNLRSTDPQYKNVRHVKLRRKRWTSDPQTKNLDQGISEQRRWHSDPQKVKPRTTRLYEIVFGWTK
;
A
#
# COMPACT_ATOMS: atom_id res chain seq x y z
N MET A 1 1.99 -35.65 -28.60
CA MET A 1 0.86 -34.71 -28.46
C MET A 1 0.77 -34.31 -27.00
N ILE A 2 1.26 -33.11 -26.66
CA ILE A 2 1.19 -32.60 -25.30
C ILE A 2 -0.22 -32.03 -25.14
N SER A 3 -1.06 -32.79 -24.44
CA SER A 3 -2.38 -32.35 -24.03
C SER A 3 -2.20 -31.33 -22.91
N CYS A 4 -2.29 -30.04 -23.23
CA CYS A 4 -2.53 -29.03 -22.22
C CYS A 4 -3.96 -29.23 -21.73
N ARG A 5 -4.10 -29.92 -20.60
CA ARG A 5 -5.32 -29.87 -19.78
C ARG A 5 -5.55 -28.40 -19.46
N MET A 6 -6.59 -27.78 -20.04
CA MET A 6 -7.15 -26.55 -19.51
C MET A 6 -7.79 -26.91 -18.17
N GLU A 7 -6.99 -26.85 -17.11
CA GLU A 7 -7.46 -26.91 -15.74
C GLU A 7 -8.32 -25.66 -15.53
N GLN A 8 -9.65 -25.87 -15.52
CA GLN A 8 -10.71 -24.99 -15.02
C GLN A 8 -10.58 -23.50 -15.32
N THR A 9 -11.55 -22.99 -16.08
CA THR A 9 -11.94 -21.58 -16.10
C THR A 9 -12.18 -21.10 -14.66
N THR A 10 -11.12 -20.70 -13.97
CA THR A 10 -11.20 -20.07 -12.66
C THR A 10 -11.95 -18.78 -12.90
N ARG A 11 -13.15 -18.67 -12.31
CA ARG A 11 -13.81 -17.36 -12.13
C ARG A 11 -12.71 -16.42 -11.64
N ILE A 12 -12.44 -15.35 -12.37
CA ILE A 12 -11.42 -14.38 -12.00
C ILE A 12 -11.92 -13.71 -10.73
N THR A 13 -11.59 -14.30 -9.58
CA THR A 13 -11.86 -13.78 -8.24
C THR A 13 -10.54 -13.22 -7.74
N SER A 14 -10.49 -11.89 -7.57
CA SER A 14 -9.30 -11.20 -7.08
C SER A 14 -9.60 -10.57 -5.73
N ARG A 15 -8.66 -10.69 -4.79
CA ARG A 15 -8.78 -10.00 -3.49
C ARG A 15 -8.40 -8.53 -3.67
N VAL A 16 -9.19 -7.65 -3.06
CA VAL A 16 -8.94 -6.21 -3.05
C VAL A 16 -8.95 -5.65 -1.64
N LEU A 17 -8.32 -4.50 -1.45
CA LEU A 17 -8.32 -3.79 -0.17
C LEU A 17 -9.58 -2.95 0.01
N VAL A 18 -10.13 -2.41 -1.09
CA VAL A 18 -11.27 -1.49 -1.06
C VAL A 18 -12.15 -1.78 -2.28
N CYS A 19 -13.46 -1.92 -2.05
CA CYS A 19 -14.45 -2.00 -3.12
C CYS A 19 -14.81 -0.61 -3.66
N PRO A 20 -15.24 -0.51 -4.93
CA PRO A 20 -15.80 0.71 -5.49
C PRO A 20 -16.91 1.31 -4.62
N LYS A 21 -16.88 2.64 -4.45
CA LYS A 21 -17.86 3.41 -3.69
C LYS A 21 -18.80 4.23 -4.57
N THR A 22 -18.51 4.31 -5.86
CA THR A 22 -19.29 5.09 -6.84
C THR A 22 -19.59 4.25 -8.08
N GLN A 23 -20.60 4.65 -8.84
CA GLN A 23 -20.98 3.94 -10.07
C GLN A 23 -19.86 4.02 -11.13
N GLU A 24 -19.13 5.13 -11.17
CA GLU A 24 -17.98 5.35 -12.06
C GLU A 24 -16.84 4.40 -11.72
N GLU A 25 -16.52 4.22 -10.44
CA GLU A 25 -15.52 3.25 -9.99
C GLU A 25 -15.93 1.82 -10.32
N VAL A 26 -17.23 1.48 -10.18
CA VAL A 26 -17.77 0.17 -10.58
C VAL A 26 -17.57 -0.05 -12.08
N LYS A 27 -17.92 0.94 -12.93
CA LYS A 27 -17.71 0.85 -14.38
C LYS A 27 -16.23 0.69 -14.73
N HIS A 28 -15.35 1.44 -14.08
CA HIS A 28 -13.91 1.34 -14.32
C HIS A 28 -13.36 -0.03 -13.91
N ALA A 29 -13.73 -0.54 -12.73
CA ALA A 29 -13.31 -1.85 -12.25
C ALA A 29 -13.87 -2.99 -13.12
N SER A 30 -15.13 -2.89 -13.53
CA SER A 30 -15.77 -3.79 -14.49
C SER A 30 -14.99 -3.86 -15.81
N ASN A 31 -14.63 -2.72 -16.38
CA ASN A 31 -13.87 -2.66 -17.63
C ASN A 31 -12.47 -3.26 -17.46
N ARG A 32 -11.81 -3.02 -16.32
CA ARG A 32 -10.51 -3.60 -15.99
C ARG A 32 -10.55 -5.12 -15.90
N LEU A 33 -11.60 -5.70 -15.31
CA LEU A 33 -11.80 -7.16 -15.21
C LEU A 33 -12.42 -7.78 -16.48
N GLY A 34 -12.94 -6.97 -17.41
CA GLY A 34 -13.63 -7.46 -18.60
C GLY A 34 -15.02 -8.05 -18.30
N CYS A 35 -15.70 -7.58 -17.25
CA CYS A 35 -17.05 -8.05 -16.94
C CYS A 35 -18.07 -7.55 -17.98
N GLY A 36 -19.03 -8.41 -18.31
CA GLY A 36 -20.13 -8.10 -19.21
C GLY A 36 -21.31 -7.42 -18.52
N ASN A 37 -22.43 -7.38 -19.26
CA ASN A 37 -23.73 -7.04 -18.70
C ASN A 37 -24.63 -8.28 -18.75
N ASP A 38 -25.57 -8.38 -17.83
CA ASP A 38 -26.60 -9.41 -17.88
C ASP A 38 -27.61 -9.14 -19.02
N GLN A 39 -28.57 -10.05 -19.19
CA GLN A 39 -29.60 -9.94 -20.24
C GLN A 39 -30.51 -8.70 -20.14
N TYR A 40 -30.49 -7.99 -19.01
CA TYR A 40 -31.25 -6.77 -18.77
C TYR A 40 -30.37 -5.51 -18.86
N GLY A 41 -29.09 -5.65 -19.19
CA GLY A 41 -28.14 -4.54 -19.30
C GLY A 41 -27.53 -4.10 -17.98
N ASN A 42 -27.65 -4.90 -16.91
CA ASN A 42 -27.00 -4.61 -15.64
C ASN A 42 -25.55 -5.06 -15.66
N ASN A 43 -24.65 -4.21 -15.19
CA ASN A 43 -23.24 -4.55 -15.03
C ASN A 43 -23.05 -5.77 -14.10
N GLN A 44 -22.32 -6.78 -14.56
CA GLN A 44 -22.08 -8.03 -13.82
C GLN A 44 -20.88 -7.97 -12.86
N TYR A 45 -20.16 -6.85 -12.80
CA TYR A 45 -19.10 -6.66 -11.81
C TYR A 45 -19.69 -6.62 -10.40
N MET A 46 -19.06 -7.36 -9.50
CA MET A 46 -19.35 -7.33 -8.09
C MET A 46 -18.07 -7.24 -7.28
N CYS A 47 -18.14 -6.53 -6.16
CA CYS A 47 -17.11 -6.53 -5.14
C CYS A 47 -17.77 -6.69 -3.78
N LEU A 48 -17.55 -7.82 -3.13
CA LEU A 48 -18.24 -8.20 -1.90
C LEU A 48 -17.24 -8.72 -0.86
N PRO A 49 -17.53 -8.57 0.44
CA PRO A 49 -16.80 -9.29 1.47
C PRO A 49 -17.00 -10.79 1.31
N ASN A 50 -15.95 -11.56 1.63
CA ASN A 50 -16.11 -12.99 1.74
C ASN A 50 -16.92 -13.36 3.00
N VAL A 51 -17.51 -14.56 3.02
CA VAL A 51 -18.33 -15.03 4.15
C VAL A 51 -17.61 -14.93 5.50
N GLU A 52 -16.30 -15.20 5.50
CA GLU A 52 -15.42 -15.13 6.69
C GLU A 52 -15.06 -13.69 7.12
N LYS A 53 -15.41 -12.66 6.33
CA LYS A 53 -15.03 -11.25 6.54
C LYS A 53 -13.53 -11.03 6.71
N THR A 54 -12.71 -11.85 6.06
CA THR A 54 -11.25 -11.75 6.05
C THR A 54 -10.72 -10.96 4.85
N SER A 55 -11.52 -10.78 3.79
CA SER A 55 -11.12 -10.03 2.61
C SER A 55 -12.31 -9.58 1.76
N LEU A 56 -12.09 -8.57 0.94
CA LEU A 56 -13.00 -8.17 -0.13
C LEU A 56 -12.58 -8.88 -1.43
N VAL A 57 -13.56 -9.35 -2.19
CA VAL A 57 -13.35 -10.11 -3.42
C VAL A 57 -14.09 -9.41 -4.56
N GLU A 58 -13.34 -9.03 -5.59
CA GLU A 58 -13.91 -8.57 -6.86
C GLU A 58 -13.97 -9.71 -7.88
N PHE A 59 -15.08 -9.78 -8.63
CA PHE A 59 -15.33 -10.82 -9.61
C PHE A 59 -16.42 -10.40 -10.62
N CYS A 60 -16.50 -11.12 -11.74
CA CYS A 60 -17.63 -11.03 -12.66
C CYS A 60 -18.69 -12.08 -12.29
N HIS A 61 -19.88 -11.64 -11.94
CA HIS A 61 -21.01 -12.52 -11.68
C HIS A 61 -21.51 -13.17 -12.96
N ASP A 62 -21.64 -14.49 -12.94
CA ASP A 62 -22.16 -15.28 -14.05
C ASP A 62 -23.65 -15.52 -13.84
N GLY A 63 -24.49 -14.63 -14.39
CA GLY A 63 -25.94 -14.73 -14.25
C GLY A 63 -26.66 -13.40 -14.33
N ILE A 64 -27.93 -13.44 -13.91
CA ILE A 64 -28.83 -12.28 -13.84
C ILE A 64 -28.54 -11.52 -12.54
N MET A 65 -28.34 -10.20 -12.64
CA MET A 65 -28.19 -9.34 -11.47
C MET A 65 -29.55 -9.14 -10.81
N GLY A 66 -29.88 -10.04 -9.88
CA GLY A 66 -31.15 -10.07 -9.17
C GLY A 66 -31.37 -8.90 -8.21
N ILE A 67 -32.50 -8.96 -7.51
CA ILE A 67 -32.90 -8.01 -6.46
C ILE A 67 -32.73 -8.71 -5.11
N GLN A 68 -32.17 -8.00 -4.14
CA GLN A 68 -32.08 -8.41 -2.74
C GLN A 68 -33.18 -7.76 -1.91
N GLU A 69 -33.60 -8.49 -0.89
CA GLU A 69 -34.49 -7.97 0.15
C GLU A 69 -33.81 -6.88 0.98
N GLU A 70 -34.62 -6.03 1.60
CA GLU A 70 -34.14 -5.06 2.59
C GLU A 70 -33.52 -5.76 3.81
N GLY A 71 -32.65 -5.04 4.53
CA GLY A 71 -32.03 -5.54 5.76
C GLY A 71 -30.94 -6.59 5.53
N LYS A 72 -30.42 -6.72 4.29
CA LYS A 72 -29.42 -7.72 3.90
C LYS A 72 -28.17 -7.10 3.30
N CYS A 73 -27.00 -7.63 3.68
CA CYS A 73 -25.73 -7.43 2.98
C CYS A 73 -25.41 -8.68 2.13
N LEU A 74 -24.68 -8.47 1.03
CA LEU A 74 -24.24 -9.55 0.15
C LEU A 74 -22.82 -10.00 0.52
N GLU A 75 -22.60 -11.31 0.54
CA GLU A 75 -21.32 -11.96 0.82
C GLU A 75 -21.01 -12.97 -0.28
N VAL A 76 -19.73 -13.23 -0.52
CA VAL A 76 -19.30 -14.24 -1.49
C VAL A 76 -18.49 -15.34 -0.82
N ASN A 77 -18.82 -16.59 -1.11
CA ASN A 77 -17.94 -17.69 -0.76
C ASN A 77 -16.77 -17.74 -1.76
N ALA A 78 -15.57 -17.48 -1.28
CA ALA A 78 -14.38 -17.40 -2.13
C ALA A 78 -14.00 -18.74 -2.80
N SER A 79 -14.53 -19.87 -2.31
CA SER A 79 -14.20 -21.21 -2.81
C SER A 79 -15.00 -21.60 -4.05
N ASP A 80 -16.29 -21.25 -4.09
CA ASP A 80 -17.21 -21.62 -5.16
C ASP A 80 -17.81 -20.41 -5.90
N GLY A 81 -17.63 -19.19 -5.38
CA GLY A 81 -18.20 -17.95 -5.92
C GLY A 81 -19.69 -17.79 -5.64
N THR A 82 -20.27 -18.57 -4.73
CA THR A 82 -21.69 -18.47 -4.35
C THR A 82 -21.93 -17.18 -3.58
N ILE A 83 -22.98 -16.44 -3.96
CA ILE A 83 -23.39 -15.21 -3.28
C ILE A 83 -24.46 -15.56 -2.23
N THR A 84 -24.27 -15.10 -1.01
CA THR A 84 -25.20 -15.28 0.11
C THR A 84 -25.63 -13.95 0.70
N ALA A 85 -26.86 -13.88 1.20
CA ALA A 85 -27.41 -12.67 1.83
C ALA A 85 -27.42 -12.82 3.36
N GLN A 86 -26.66 -11.96 4.05
CA GLN A 86 -26.56 -11.94 5.51
C GLN A 86 -27.39 -10.79 6.09
N SER A 87 -28.07 -11.01 7.22
CA SER A 87 -28.82 -9.95 7.92
C SER A 87 -27.89 -8.86 8.43
N CYS A 88 -28.21 -7.59 8.16
CA CYS A 88 -27.52 -6.41 8.71
C CYS A 88 -28.43 -5.52 9.57
N LYS A 89 -29.61 -5.99 9.95
CA LYS A 89 -30.59 -5.20 10.72
C LYS A 89 -30.05 -4.71 12.06
N ASP A 90 -29.06 -5.40 12.61
CA ASP A 90 -28.40 -5.05 13.86
C ASP A 90 -27.27 -4.02 13.68
N PHE A 91 -26.97 -3.59 12.45
CA PHE A 91 -25.95 -2.55 12.22
C PHE A 91 -26.39 -1.22 12.83
N LEU A 92 -25.42 -0.47 13.34
CA LEU A 92 -25.65 0.87 13.88
C LEU A 92 -26.19 1.83 12.82
N SER A 93 -25.75 1.68 11.56
CA SER A 93 -26.27 2.44 10.42
C SER A 93 -25.85 1.80 9.09
N GLY A 94 -26.44 2.26 7.98
CA GLY A 94 -26.01 1.93 6.61
C GLY A 94 -26.54 0.61 6.04
N CYS A 95 -27.34 -0.14 6.79
CA CYS A 95 -28.03 -1.33 6.28
C CYS A 95 -29.16 -0.92 5.30
N PRO A 96 -29.36 -1.62 4.17
CA PRO A 96 -30.41 -1.29 3.20
C PRO A 96 -31.81 -1.29 3.82
N GLN A 97 -32.56 -0.21 3.64
CA GLN A 97 -33.94 -0.08 4.13
C GLN A 97 -35.00 -0.39 3.08
N GLN A 98 -34.57 -0.70 1.86
CA GLN A 98 -35.45 -1.03 0.73
C GLN A 98 -34.78 -2.12 -0.10
N PRO A 99 -35.56 -2.91 -0.87
CA PRO A 99 -35.00 -3.84 -1.84
C PRO A 99 -34.09 -3.13 -2.85
N PHE A 100 -33.00 -3.79 -3.24
CA PHE A 100 -31.98 -3.18 -4.11
C PHE A 100 -31.42 -4.21 -5.10
N PHE A 101 -30.90 -3.74 -6.23
CA PHE A 101 -30.27 -4.63 -7.22
C PHE A 101 -28.86 -5.02 -6.79
N ASN A 102 -28.42 -6.23 -7.16
CA ASN A 102 -27.07 -6.71 -6.87
C ASN A 102 -25.96 -5.77 -7.38
N ASN A 103 -26.18 -5.10 -8.52
CA ASN A 103 -25.20 -4.17 -9.12
C ASN A 103 -25.13 -2.82 -8.39
N ASP A 104 -26.03 -2.56 -7.46
CA ASP A 104 -26.09 -1.37 -6.61
C ASP A 104 -25.43 -1.56 -5.24
N PHE A 105 -24.65 -2.63 -5.06
CA PHE A 105 -23.95 -2.95 -3.80
C PHE A 105 -23.12 -1.77 -3.25
N TYR A 106 -22.50 -0.97 -4.14
CA TYR A 106 -21.66 0.19 -3.80
C TYR A 106 -22.42 1.30 -3.05
N LYS A 107 -23.75 1.33 -3.14
CA LYS A 107 -24.60 2.29 -2.41
C LYS A 107 -24.65 2.03 -0.91
N TYR A 108 -24.21 0.85 -0.47
CA TYR A 108 -24.28 0.41 0.93
C TYR A 108 -22.88 0.15 1.48
N PRO A 109 -22.09 1.20 1.77
CA PRO A 109 -20.71 1.05 2.23
C PRO A 109 -20.60 0.27 3.55
N ALA A 110 -21.62 0.31 4.42
CA ALA A 110 -21.64 -0.49 5.64
C ALA A 110 -21.59 -2.01 5.38
N CYS A 111 -22.12 -2.46 4.24
CA CYS A 111 -22.04 -3.85 3.79
C CYS A 111 -20.69 -4.22 3.15
N LEU A 112 -19.80 -3.25 2.92
CA LEU A 112 -18.49 -3.44 2.30
C LEU A 112 -17.34 -3.15 3.26
N ASP A 113 -17.63 -2.58 4.42
CA ASP A 113 -16.65 -2.24 5.45
C ASP A 113 -16.55 -3.38 6.47
N ILE A 114 -15.43 -4.08 6.42
CA ILE A 114 -15.12 -5.21 7.28
C ILE A 114 -13.84 -4.92 8.07
N ASN A 115 -13.75 -5.48 9.26
CA ASN A 115 -12.53 -5.57 10.04
C ASN A 115 -11.98 -7.00 9.90
N PRO A 116 -10.93 -7.22 9.07
CA PRO A 116 -10.37 -8.56 8.85
C PRO A 116 -9.65 -9.16 10.05
N ARG A 117 -9.39 -8.39 11.12
CA ARG A 117 -8.77 -8.91 12.34
C ARG A 117 -9.81 -9.62 13.21
N ASP A 118 -10.99 -9.01 13.31
CA ASP A 118 -12.09 -9.47 14.16
C ASP A 118 -13.18 -10.20 13.36
N ASN A 119 -12.99 -10.35 12.03
CA ASN A 119 -13.87 -11.06 11.11
C ASN A 119 -15.34 -10.59 11.22
N CYS A 120 -15.53 -9.28 11.29
CA CYS A 120 -16.84 -8.65 11.48
C CYS A 120 -17.01 -7.42 10.59
N TYR A 121 -18.26 -6.99 10.42
CA TYR A 121 -18.56 -5.72 9.78
C TYR A 121 -18.28 -4.58 10.75
N THR A 122 -17.60 -3.53 10.28
CA THR A 122 -17.23 -2.37 11.11
C THR A 122 -18.47 -1.66 11.70
N PHE A 123 -19.63 -1.79 11.05
CA PHE A 123 -20.89 -1.20 11.49
C PHE A 123 -21.72 -2.09 12.43
N HIS A 124 -21.28 -3.32 12.68
CA HIS A 124 -21.96 -4.23 13.59
C HIS A 124 -21.58 -3.90 15.04
N PRO A 125 -22.53 -3.81 15.99
CA PRO A 125 -22.28 -3.36 17.36
C PRO A 125 -21.35 -4.30 18.15
N SER A 126 -21.28 -5.58 17.77
CA SER A 126 -20.34 -6.53 18.37
C SER A 126 -18.94 -6.50 17.76
N CYS A 127 -18.74 -5.74 16.68
CA CYS A 127 -17.44 -5.61 16.05
C CYS A 127 -16.61 -4.66 16.92
N SER A 128 -15.49 -5.15 17.43
CA SER A 128 -14.69 -4.37 18.36
C SER A 128 -14.11 -3.16 17.64
N HIS A 129 -14.59 -1.98 18.01
CA HIS A 129 -13.80 -0.77 17.89
C HIS A 129 -12.78 -0.81 19.03
N GLU A 130 -11.82 -1.73 18.97
CA GLU A 130 -10.62 -1.47 19.74
C GLU A 130 -10.04 -0.21 19.11
N ASP A 131 -10.26 0.93 19.77
CA ASP A 131 -9.35 2.05 19.77
C ASP A 131 -8.00 1.50 20.22
N LYS A 132 -7.33 0.75 19.34
CA LYS A 132 -5.88 0.71 19.33
C LYS A 132 -5.52 2.11 18.90
N ASN A 133 -5.53 2.97 19.91
CA ASN A 133 -4.58 4.04 20.09
C ASN A 133 -3.26 3.48 19.55
N TRP A 134 -3.01 3.72 18.27
CA TRP A 134 -1.65 3.78 17.77
C TRP A 134 -1.16 5.07 18.39
N ASP A 135 -0.86 5.02 19.69
CA ASP A 135 0.01 6.00 20.32
C ASP A 135 1.21 6.11 19.37
N ASP A 136 1.29 7.24 18.66
CA ASP A 136 2.37 8.24 18.72
C ASP A 136 3.79 7.78 19.14
N GLU A 137 4.13 6.50 19.05
CA GLU A 137 5.42 5.96 19.52
C GLU A 137 6.43 5.84 18.37
N SER A 138 5.97 5.86 17.12
CA SER A 138 6.87 5.87 15.96
C SER A 138 7.35 7.27 15.57
N ASP A 139 6.55 8.31 15.80
CA ASP A 139 6.90 9.69 15.43
C ASP A 139 7.89 10.33 16.41
N ASN A 140 7.88 9.93 17.69
CA ASN A 140 8.82 10.42 18.69
C ASN A 140 10.26 9.93 18.47
N LEU A 141 10.45 8.71 17.94
CA LEU A 141 11.79 8.18 17.69
C LEU A 141 12.49 8.89 16.52
N LEU A 142 11.76 9.12 15.42
CA LEU A 142 12.30 9.81 14.24
C LEU A 142 12.55 11.30 14.57
N THR A 143 11.64 11.93 15.32
CA THR A 143 11.75 13.34 15.72
C THR A 143 12.91 13.60 16.68
N VAL A 144 13.32 12.62 17.50
CA VAL A 144 14.46 12.75 18.43
C VAL A 144 15.79 12.31 17.80
N LEU A 145 15.81 11.21 17.04
CA LEU A 145 17.07 10.69 16.47
C LEU A 145 17.63 11.55 15.34
N VAL A 146 16.78 12.07 14.46
CA VAL A 146 17.21 12.89 13.31
C VAL A 146 17.98 14.16 13.76
N PRO A 147 17.47 14.99 14.69
CA PRO A 147 18.24 16.15 15.15
C PRO A 147 19.50 15.74 15.92
N ALA A 148 19.45 14.70 16.76
CA ALA A 148 20.62 14.26 17.52
C ALA A 148 21.80 13.84 16.62
N VAL A 149 21.52 13.04 15.57
CA VAL A 149 22.54 12.61 14.61
C VAL A 149 23.05 13.78 13.77
N SER A 150 22.18 14.72 13.40
CA SER A 150 22.57 15.91 12.64
C SER A 150 23.56 16.80 13.40
N VAL A 151 23.32 17.02 14.70
CA VAL A 151 24.19 17.81 15.57
C VAL A 151 25.54 17.11 15.76
N ALA A 152 25.54 15.79 15.99
CA ALA A 152 26.76 15.02 16.14
C ALA A 152 27.66 15.09 14.88
N LEU A 153 27.07 15.00 13.68
CA LEU A 153 27.81 15.12 12.42
C LEU A 153 28.45 16.51 12.23
N VAL A 154 27.72 17.57 12.56
CA VAL A 154 28.25 18.95 12.48
C VAL A 154 29.43 19.14 13.44
N LEU A 155 29.32 18.64 14.68
CA LEU A 155 30.41 18.71 15.66
C LEU A 155 31.67 17.98 15.19
N VAL A 156 31.52 16.78 14.60
CA VAL A 156 32.66 16.02 14.05
C VAL A 156 33.33 16.78 12.91
N LEU A 157 32.57 17.42 12.03
CA LEU A 157 33.12 18.22 10.92
C LEU A 157 33.87 19.47 11.43
N VAL A 158 33.34 20.16 12.44
CA VAL A 158 33.97 21.34 13.03
C VAL A 158 35.26 20.96 13.76
N LEU A 159 35.22 19.94 14.63
CA LEU A 159 36.40 19.47 15.36
C LEU A 159 37.44 18.86 14.42
N GLY A 160 37.02 18.07 13.45
CA GLY A 160 37.89 17.50 12.42
C GLY A 160 38.53 18.56 11.53
N GLY A 161 37.76 19.57 11.11
CA GLY A 161 38.24 20.72 10.34
C GLY A 161 39.25 21.55 11.14
N PHE A 162 38.93 21.86 12.40
CA PHE A 162 39.83 22.58 13.30
C PHE A 162 41.13 21.81 13.53
N PHE A 163 41.04 20.51 13.80
CA PHE A 163 42.20 19.64 13.96
C PHE A 163 43.04 19.56 12.67
N PHE A 164 42.40 19.50 11.51
CA PHE A 164 43.09 19.47 10.22
C PHE A 164 43.84 20.79 9.94
N VAL A 165 43.20 21.93 10.21
CA VAL A 165 43.82 23.26 10.09
C VAL A 165 44.95 23.43 11.10
N TRP A 166 44.74 23.02 12.35
CA TRP A 166 45.75 23.08 13.40
C TRP A 166 46.95 22.20 13.05
N ARG A 167 46.73 20.96 12.62
CA ARG A 167 47.81 20.06 12.19
C ARG A 167 48.58 20.60 10.98
N LYS A 168 47.89 21.27 10.04
CA LYS A 168 48.56 22.00 8.94
C LYS A 168 49.39 23.19 9.43
N ARG A 169 48.92 23.94 10.44
CA ARG A 169 49.69 25.06 11.02
C ARG A 169 50.91 24.58 11.81
N LEU A 170 50.81 23.47 12.54
CA LEU A 170 51.95 22.89 13.26
C LEU A 170 53.05 22.37 12.31
N ARG A 171 52.68 21.81 11.15
CA ARG A 171 53.66 21.42 10.12
C ARG A 171 54.41 22.61 9.51
N LYS A 172 53.84 23.82 9.49
CA LYS A 172 54.51 25.04 9.00
C LYS A 172 55.44 25.71 10.02
N ARG A 173 55.43 25.30 11.30
CA ARG A 173 56.33 25.85 12.34
C ARG A 173 57.65 25.07 12.51
N SER A 174 57.85 23.95 11.81
CA SER A 174 59.11 23.17 11.82
C SER A 174 60.08 23.57 10.69
N SER A 175 60.14 24.86 10.35
CA SER A 175 61.14 25.41 9.42
C SER A 175 61.41 26.87 9.79
N TYR A 176 62.12 27.08 10.91
CA TYR A 176 62.86 28.30 11.19
C TYR A 176 64.16 27.90 11.89
N CYS A 177 65.27 28.26 11.24
CA CYS A 177 66.64 28.01 11.66
C CYS A 177 67.01 28.82 12.91
N SER A 178 67.90 28.21 13.68
CA SER A 178 68.71 28.75 14.78
C SER A 178 69.42 30.07 14.43
N PRO A 179 69.67 30.92 15.44
CA PRO A 179 71.02 31.45 15.61
C PRO A 179 71.60 31.30 17.03
N GLU A 180 72.87 30.90 17.05
CA GLU A 180 74.01 31.38 17.85
C GLU A 180 73.91 31.56 19.39
N GLU A 181 74.56 30.61 20.07
CA GLU A 181 75.55 30.77 21.15
C GLU A 181 76.33 32.12 21.08
N PRO A 182 76.62 32.85 22.21
CA PRO A 182 77.66 32.37 23.14
C PRO A 182 77.60 32.73 24.63
N SER A 183 78.32 31.86 25.36
CA SER A 183 79.15 32.08 26.56
C SER A 183 78.53 32.71 27.82
N HIS A 184 78.55 31.96 28.93
CA HIS A 184 79.68 31.91 29.89
C HIS A 184 79.18 31.49 31.30
N LEU A 185 79.79 30.42 31.88
CA LEU A 185 79.94 30.06 33.32
C LEU A 185 78.66 29.93 34.19
N SER A 186 78.47 28.99 35.13
CA SER A 186 79.31 28.09 35.92
C SER A 186 78.36 27.05 36.58
N PRO A 187 78.83 25.89 37.10
CA PRO A 187 78.02 24.71 37.35
C PRO A 187 77.60 24.59 38.82
N GLU A 188 76.34 24.23 39.09
CA GLU A 188 76.01 23.42 40.27
C GLU A 188 74.59 22.86 40.19
N ASN A 189 74.49 21.55 40.46
CA ASN A 189 73.28 20.85 40.92
C ASN A 189 72.30 20.31 39.88
N THR A 190 72.80 19.41 39.03
CA THR A 190 72.00 18.25 38.58
C THR A 190 72.26 17.09 39.54
N ARG A 191 71.31 16.77 40.43
CA ARG A 191 71.06 15.43 41.01
C ARG A 191 69.94 15.51 42.07
N LEU A 192 69.13 14.44 42.11
CA LEU A 192 68.01 14.15 43.05
C LEU A 192 66.68 14.80 42.63
N LEU A 193 65.63 14.12 42.15
CA LEU A 193 65.23 12.72 42.30
C LEU A 193 64.95 12.09 40.92
N LYS A 194 65.82 11.17 40.52
CA LYS A 194 65.38 9.93 39.87
C LYS A 194 64.92 8.98 40.97
N GLU A 195 64.01 8.11 40.59
CA GLU A 195 63.54 6.93 41.31
C GLU A 195 62.59 7.17 42.48
N THR A 196 61.33 6.80 42.26
CA THR A 196 60.75 5.69 43.01
C THR A 196 59.62 5.04 42.19
N LYS A 197 59.91 3.81 41.78
CA LYS A 197 58.99 2.67 41.57
C LYS A 197 58.12 2.64 40.31
N THR A 198 58.75 2.13 39.27
CA THR A 198 58.34 0.87 38.61
C THR A 198 57.57 -0.08 39.54
N ASN A 199 56.43 -0.57 39.07
CA ASN A 199 56.01 -1.98 39.12
C ASN A 199 54.64 -2.13 38.45
N ASN A 200 54.61 -2.58 37.19
CA ASN A 200 54.05 -3.89 36.85
C ASN A 200 54.18 -4.17 35.35
N LEU A 201 54.90 -5.27 35.08
CA LEU A 201 54.88 -6.16 33.91
C LEU A 201 53.43 -6.42 33.43
N ARG A 202 53.12 -6.77 32.18
CA ARG A 202 53.82 -7.63 31.20
C ARG A 202 53.06 -7.57 29.85
N SER A 203 53.81 -7.50 28.73
CA SER A 203 53.78 -8.43 27.57
C SER A 203 52.44 -8.66 26.83
N THR A 204 52.32 -8.68 25.49
CA THR A 204 53.25 -9.19 24.45
C THR A 204 52.77 -8.77 23.05
N ASP A 205 53.75 -8.43 22.20
CA ASP A 205 53.86 -8.43 20.73
C ASP A 205 52.74 -7.99 19.73
N PRO A 206 53.13 -7.25 18.67
CA PRO A 206 52.38 -7.08 17.43
C PRO A 206 52.89 -8.02 16.32
N GLN A 207 52.04 -8.52 15.41
CA GLN A 207 52.47 -8.93 14.05
C GLN A 207 51.30 -9.13 13.07
N TYR A 208 51.27 -8.27 12.06
CA TYR A 208 51.30 -8.58 10.61
C TYR A 208 50.28 -9.56 9.98
N LYS A 209 49.45 -9.05 9.04
CA LYS A 209 49.24 -9.50 7.63
C LYS A 209 47.99 -8.81 7.04
N ASN A 210 48.12 -7.90 6.06
CA ASN A 210 48.24 -8.05 4.60
C ASN A 210 46.94 -8.35 3.82
N VAL A 211 46.62 -7.40 2.91
CA VAL A 211 45.97 -7.49 1.58
C VAL A 211 44.53 -8.03 1.45
N ARG A 212 43.60 -7.13 1.07
CA ARG A 212 42.96 -7.16 -0.27
C ARG A 212 42.12 -5.91 -0.55
N HIS A 213 42.63 -5.07 -1.45
CA HIS A 213 41.84 -4.08 -2.16
C HIS A 213 40.89 -4.79 -3.14
N VAL A 214 39.58 -4.76 -2.86
CA VAL A 214 38.56 -5.07 -3.86
C VAL A 214 38.05 -3.76 -4.45
N LYS A 215 38.43 -3.54 -5.71
CA LYS A 215 38.08 -2.40 -6.54
C LYS A 215 36.70 -2.66 -7.15
N LEU A 216 35.62 -2.24 -6.48
CA LEU A 216 34.28 -2.30 -7.09
C LEU A 216 34.02 -1.04 -7.93
N ARG A 217 33.88 -1.31 -9.23
CA ARG A 217 33.53 -0.37 -10.30
C ARG A 217 32.20 0.35 -9.99
N ARG A 218 32.24 1.68 -10.04
CA ARG A 218 31.06 2.53 -10.22
C ARG A 218 30.35 2.13 -11.52
N LYS A 219 29.17 1.51 -11.42
CA LYS A 219 28.23 1.43 -12.53
C LYS A 219 27.39 2.70 -12.53
N ARG A 220 27.61 3.49 -13.58
CA ARG A 220 26.86 4.65 -14.03
C ARG A 220 25.44 4.18 -14.39
N TRP A 221 24.45 4.58 -13.61
CA TRP A 221 23.05 4.48 -14.01
C TRP A 221 22.74 5.69 -14.89
N THR A 222 22.58 5.42 -16.17
CA THR A 222 22.00 6.33 -17.16
C THR A 222 20.48 6.28 -16.99
N SER A 223 19.91 7.47 -16.81
CA SER A 223 18.49 7.74 -16.96
C SER A 223 18.10 7.62 -18.44
N ASP A 224 17.17 6.72 -18.77
CA ASP A 224 16.46 6.75 -20.04
C ASP A 224 15.00 7.22 -19.82
N PRO A 225 14.54 8.21 -20.60
CA PRO A 225 13.15 8.64 -20.67
C PRO A 225 12.45 7.94 -21.84
N GLN A 226 11.34 7.26 -21.59
CA GLN A 226 10.36 6.93 -22.62
C GLN A 226 8.99 7.47 -22.24
N THR A 227 8.81 8.76 -22.53
CA THR A 227 7.57 9.30 -23.05
C THR A 227 7.72 9.44 -24.55
N LYS A 228 6.81 8.85 -25.34
CA LYS A 228 6.27 9.41 -26.60
C LYS A 228 5.40 8.40 -27.36
N ASN A 229 4.18 8.89 -27.63
CA ASN A 229 3.36 8.69 -28.84
C ASN A 229 2.64 7.36 -29.05
N LEU A 230 1.33 7.38 -28.82
CA LEU A 230 0.36 6.77 -29.73
C LEU A 230 -0.94 7.61 -29.77
N ASP A 231 -0.83 8.82 -30.33
CA ASP A 231 -1.96 9.58 -30.87
C ASP A 231 -1.66 9.87 -32.34
N GLN A 232 -2.35 9.19 -33.26
CA GLN A 232 -2.91 9.72 -34.52
C GLN A 232 -3.34 8.59 -35.46
N GLY A 233 -4.61 8.68 -35.88
CA GLY A 233 -5.30 7.84 -36.86
C GLY A 233 -6.81 7.88 -36.58
N ILE A 234 -7.45 9.06 -36.63
CA ILE A 234 -8.04 9.68 -37.83
C ILE A 234 -9.10 8.79 -38.50
N SER A 235 -10.35 9.20 -38.28
CA SER A 235 -11.51 9.21 -39.19
C SER A 235 -11.76 8.03 -40.13
N GLU A 236 -12.90 7.35 -39.93
CA GLU A 236 -13.98 7.18 -40.92
C GLU A 236 -14.86 5.97 -40.55
N GLN A 237 -16.05 6.22 -40.00
CA GLN A 237 -17.29 5.47 -40.32
C GLN A 237 -18.45 6.14 -39.57
N ARG A 238 -19.07 7.14 -40.19
CA ARG A 238 -20.34 7.03 -40.93
C ARG A 238 -21.45 6.28 -40.17
N ARG A 239 -22.39 7.11 -39.70
CA ARG A 239 -23.79 7.12 -40.15
C ARG A 239 -24.65 5.95 -39.66
N TRP A 240 -25.33 6.16 -38.54
CA TRP A 240 -26.72 5.73 -38.36
C TRP A 240 -27.52 6.81 -37.63
N HIS A 241 -28.19 7.64 -38.41
CA HIS A 241 -29.48 8.23 -38.05
C HIS A 241 -30.53 7.12 -38.19
N SER A 242 -31.40 6.93 -37.20
CA SER A 242 -32.86 6.84 -37.38
C SER A 242 -33.56 6.77 -36.02
N ASP A 243 -34.58 7.62 -35.93
CA ASP A 243 -35.51 7.91 -34.84
C ASP A 243 -36.47 6.75 -34.48
N PRO A 244 -37.28 6.91 -33.41
CA PRO A 244 -37.93 5.82 -32.68
C PRO A 244 -39.28 5.39 -33.28
N GLN A 245 -39.54 4.08 -33.29
CA GLN A 245 -40.90 3.57 -33.50
C GLN A 245 -41.63 3.35 -32.17
N LYS A 246 -42.63 4.22 -31.94
CA LYS A 246 -43.77 4.01 -31.06
C LYS A 246 -44.56 2.77 -31.52
N VAL A 247 -44.59 1.72 -30.70
CA VAL A 247 -45.54 0.62 -30.86
C VAL A 247 -46.70 0.83 -29.87
N LYS A 248 -47.91 1.08 -30.40
CA LYS A 248 -49.16 1.09 -29.64
C LYS A 248 -49.56 -0.34 -29.24
N PRO A 249 -50.03 -0.61 -28.01
CA PRO A 249 -50.68 -1.87 -27.70
C PRO A 249 -52.07 -1.94 -28.33
N ARG A 250 -52.32 -3.09 -28.97
CA ARG A 250 -53.58 -3.48 -29.61
C ARG A 250 -54.53 -3.98 -28.52
N THR A 251 -55.68 -3.32 -28.40
CA THR A 251 -56.84 -3.77 -27.65
C THR A 251 -57.35 -5.11 -28.20
N THR A 252 -57.35 -6.15 -27.38
CA THR A 252 -58.14 -7.36 -27.63
C THR A 252 -59.11 -7.55 -26.46
N ARG A 253 -60.38 -7.53 -26.80
CA ARG A 253 -61.55 -7.72 -25.96
C ARG A 253 -61.94 -9.20 -25.97
N LEU A 254 -62.71 -9.59 -24.95
CA LEU A 254 -63.66 -10.73 -24.88
C LEU A 254 -63.11 -12.09 -24.44
N TYR A 255 -63.28 -12.38 -23.14
CA TYR A 255 -63.99 -13.59 -22.70
C TYR A 255 -64.85 -13.21 -21.48
N GLU A 256 -66.16 -13.17 -21.68
CA GLU A 256 -67.14 -13.21 -20.59
C GLU A 256 -67.19 -14.64 -20.05
N ILE A 257 -66.97 -14.83 -18.75
CA ILE A 257 -67.33 -16.07 -18.05
C ILE A 257 -68.51 -15.73 -17.16
N VAL A 258 -69.66 -16.21 -17.58
CA VAL A 258 -70.94 -16.18 -16.85
C VAL A 258 -70.84 -17.15 -15.68
N PHE A 259 -70.85 -16.64 -14.45
CA PHE A 259 -71.13 -17.43 -13.26
C PHE A 259 -72.65 -17.52 -13.07
N GLY A 260 -73.22 -18.67 -13.38
CA GLY A 260 -74.61 -19.02 -13.06
C GLY A 260 -74.75 -19.49 -11.61
N TRP A 261 -75.68 -18.86 -10.89
CA TRP A 261 -76.21 -19.32 -9.59
C TRP A 261 -77.59 -19.97 -9.82
N THR A 262 -77.77 -21.18 -9.33
CA THR A 262 -79.02 -21.83 -8.87
C THR A 262 -78.61 -23.23 -8.38
N LYS A 263 -79.05 -23.79 -7.26
CA LYS A 263 -80.12 -23.54 -6.30
C LYS A 263 -79.75 -24.29 -5.01
#